data_AF-A0A1B7NGX7-F1
#
_entry.id   AF-A0A1B7NGX7-F1
#
_cell.length_a   1.000
_cell.length_b   1.000
_cell.length_c   1.000
_cell.angle_alpha   90.00
_cell.angle_beta   90.00
_cell.angle_gamma   90.00
#
_symmetry.space_group_name_H-M   'P 1'
#
loop_
_entity.id
_entity.type
_entity.pdbx_description
1 polymer ?
#
loop_
_entity_poly.entity_id
_entity_poly.type
_entity_poly.pdbx_seq_one_letter_code
_entity_poly.pdbx_strand_id
1 'polypeptide(L)'
;FLPKFHCELNPIEMYWGWCKYLYREVPKKTFQDAKRCAEEQLDACPTEVIRQFINRSWRFMSAYRLGLTGKAAEWAVQKQHRQVSQHAMMSIEAVLG
;
A
#
# COMPACT_ATOMS: atom_id res chain seq x y z
N PHE A 1 -2.52 -1.12 17.43
CA PHE A 1 -3.78 -1.76 16.98
C PHE A 1 -3.99 -1.41 15.50
N LEU A 2 -4.28 -2.40 14.65
CA LEU A 2 -4.63 -2.16 13.24
C LEU A 2 -6.17 -2.07 13.13
N PRO A 3 -6.72 -0.96 12.64
CA PRO A 3 -8.17 -0.82 12.43
C PRO A 3 -8.71 -1.90 11.49
N LYS A 4 -9.90 -2.45 11.81
CA LYS A 4 -10.60 -3.38 10.91
C LYS A 4 -10.97 -2.65 9.61
N PHE A 5 -10.93 -3.37 8.48
CA PHE A 5 -11.29 -2.87 7.14
C PHE A 5 -10.36 -1.80 6.54
N HIS A 6 -9.16 -1.63 7.09
CA HIS A 6 -8.15 -0.69 6.59
C HIS A 6 -6.87 -1.44 6.18
N CYS A 7 -6.95 -2.24 5.12
CA CYS A 7 -5.81 -3.06 4.66
C CYS A 7 -4.62 -2.20 4.19
N GLU A 8 -4.86 -0.97 3.76
CA GLU A 8 -3.86 0.03 3.39
C GLU A 8 -2.99 0.49 4.57
N LEU A 9 -3.44 0.28 5.82
CA LEU A 9 -2.64 0.51 7.02
C LEU A 9 -1.74 -0.67 7.41
N ASN A 10 -1.90 -1.81 6.73
CA ASN A 10 -1.10 -3.02 6.98
C ASN A 10 -0.10 -3.24 5.83
N PRO A 11 1.18 -2.81 5.96
CA PRO A 11 2.14 -2.87 4.85
C PRO A 11 2.43 -4.29 4.36
N ILE A 12 2.15 -5.32 5.17
CA ILE A 12 2.31 -6.73 4.75
C ILE A 12 1.33 -7.10 3.63
N GLU A 13 0.15 -6.47 3.55
CA GLU A 13 -0.82 -6.71 2.48
C GLU A 13 -0.28 -6.25 1.12
N MET A 14 0.46 -5.13 1.11
CA MET A 14 1.13 -4.62 -0.08
C MET A 14 2.30 -5.52 -0.50
N TYR A 15 3.08 -6.00 0.48
CA TYR A 15 4.15 -6.97 0.25
C TYR A 15 3.60 -8.27 -0.38
N TRP A 16 2.57 -8.87 0.22
CA TRP A 16 1.92 -10.05 -0.36
C TRP A 16 1.34 -9.76 -1.75
N GLY A 17 0.76 -8.58 -1.96
CA GLY A 17 0.29 -8.14 -3.27
C GLY A 17 1.40 -8.13 -4.32
N TRP A 18 2.55 -7.57 -3.98
CA TRP A 18 3.73 -7.48 -4.85
C TRP A 18 4.31 -8.87 -5.16
N CYS A 19 4.51 -9.72 -4.16
CA CYS A 19 5.02 -11.09 -4.36
C CYS A 19 4.04 -11.92 -5.20
N LYS A 20 2.72 -11.81 -4.95
CA LYS A 20 1.70 -12.49 -5.75
C LYS A 20 1.68 -12.04 -7.20
N TYR A 21 1.94 -10.76 -7.46
CA TYR A 21 2.02 -10.24 -8.82
C TYR A 21 3.14 -10.94 -9.60
N LEU A 22 4.37 -10.94 -9.08
CA LEU A 22 5.48 -11.63 -9.74
C LEU A 22 5.28 -13.15 -9.82
N TYR A 23 4.69 -13.73 -8.78
CA TYR A 23 4.38 -15.16 -8.76
C TYR A 23 3.46 -15.54 -9.92
N ARG A 24 2.50 -14.69 -10.31
CA ARG A 24 1.58 -14.95 -11.42
C ARG A 24 2.24 -14.85 -12.79
N GLU A 25 3.29 -14.04 -12.94
CA GLU A 25 4.01 -13.87 -14.20
C GLU A 25 4.86 -15.10 -14.55
N VAL A 26 5.23 -15.91 -13.56
CA VAL A 26 6.06 -17.10 -13.78
C VAL A 26 5.17 -18.33 -14.06
N PRO A 27 5.31 -19.02 -15.20
CA PRO A 27 4.60 -20.29 -15.42
C PRO A 27 5.16 -21.40 -14.54
N LYS A 28 4.29 -22.24 -13.96
CA LYS A 28 4.66 -23.40 -13.11
C LYS A 28 3.98 -24.64 -13.66
N LYS A 29 4.72 -25.76 -13.76
CA LYS A 29 4.18 -27.02 -14.29
C LYS A 29 3.83 -28.00 -13.19
N THR A 30 4.54 -27.95 -12.07
CA THR A 30 4.34 -28.83 -10.92
C THR A 30 4.11 -28.04 -9.64
N PHE A 31 3.61 -28.72 -8.60
CA PHE A 31 3.52 -28.16 -7.26
C PHE A 31 4.89 -27.75 -6.70
N GLN A 32 5.95 -28.50 -7.01
CA GLN A 32 7.29 -28.19 -6.56
C GLN A 32 7.84 -26.91 -7.22
N ASP A 33 7.54 -26.68 -8.50
CA ASP A 33 7.86 -25.42 -9.18
C ASP A 33 7.08 -24.25 -8.56
N ALA A 34 5.81 -24.48 -8.22
CA ALA A 34 4.98 -23.49 -7.54
C ALA A 34 5.56 -23.12 -6.17
N LYS A 35 5.95 -24.10 -5.35
CA LYS A 35 6.56 -23.86 -4.04
C LYS A 35 7.87 -23.07 -4.16
N ARG A 36 8.77 -23.49 -5.04
CA ARG A 36 10.05 -22.80 -5.26
C ARG A 36 9.83 -21.37 -5.74
N CYS A 37 8.93 -21.16 -6.69
CA CYS A 37 8.62 -19.84 -7.17
C CYS A 37 8.04 -18.95 -6.06
N ALA A 38 7.21 -19.49 -5.17
CA ALA A 38 6.70 -18.73 -4.03
C ALA A 38 7.85 -18.24 -3.12
N GLU A 39 8.80 -19.11 -2.79
CA GLU A 39 10.01 -18.76 -2.01
C GLU A 39 10.83 -17.68 -2.73
N GLU A 40 11.13 -17.89 -4.02
CA GLU A 40 11.88 -16.93 -4.85
C GLU A 40 11.22 -15.54 -4.89
N GLN A 41 9.89 -15.47 -5.08
CA GLN A 41 9.20 -14.17 -5.15
C GLN A 41 9.07 -13.47 -3.80
N LEU A 42 9.09 -14.23 -2.70
CA LEU A 42 9.13 -13.66 -1.35
C LEU A 42 10.49 -13.02 -1.07
N ASP A 43 11.56 -13.68 -1.48
CA ASP A 43 12.93 -13.19 -1.32
C ASP A 43 13.31 -12.09 -2.34
N ALA A 44 12.57 -11.99 -3.45
CA ALA A 44 12.85 -11.02 -4.52
C ALA A 44 12.51 -9.57 -4.16
N CYS A 45 11.75 -9.30 -3.09
CA CYS A 45 11.27 -7.95 -2.80
C CYS A 45 12.40 -7.04 -2.31
N PRO A 46 12.78 -5.97 -3.06
CA PRO A 46 13.83 -5.08 -2.62
C PRO A 46 13.47 -4.34 -1.34
N THR A 47 14.46 -4.05 -0.50
CA THR A 47 14.23 -3.35 0.78
C THR A 47 13.63 -1.96 0.55
N GLU A 48 14.00 -1.31 -0.55
CA GLU A 48 13.48 0.00 -0.97
C GLU A 48 11.97 -0.07 -1.22
N VAL A 49 11.48 -1.15 -1.82
CA VAL A 49 10.05 -1.38 -2.08
C VAL A 49 9.30 -1.61 -0.75
N ILE A 50 9.88 -2.39 0.17
CA ILE A 50 9.32 -2.59 1.52
C ILE A 50 9.19 -1.24 2.25
N ARG A 51 10.22 -0.39 2.20
CA ARG A 51 10.19 0.97 2.77
C ARG A 51 9.08 1.82 2.16
N GLN A 52 8.84 1.71 0.85
CA GLN A 52 7.74 2.41 0.17
C GLN A 52 6.36 1.99 0.68
N PHE A 53 6.15 0.69 0.96
CA PHE A 53 4.90 0.19 1.54
C PHE A 53 4.64 0.77 2.93
N ILE A 54 5.67 0.74 3.80
CA ILE A 54 5.60 1.35 5.13
C ILE A 54 5.25 2.83 5.01
N ASN A 55 5.96 3.59 4.17
CA ASN A 55 5.70 5.00 3.95
C ASN A 55 4.29 5.28 3.38
N ARG A 56 3.73 4.37 2.58
CA ARG A 56 2.36 4.48 2.07
C ARG A 56 1.35 4.30 3.21
N SER A 57 1.52 3.30 4.08
CA SER A 57 0.66 3.12 5.25
C SER A 57 0.73 4.32 6.22
N TRP A 58 1.92 4.91 6.40
CA TRP A 58 2.08 6.16 7.17
C TRP A 58 1.30 7.33 6.56
N ARG A 59 1.31 7.49 5.23
CA ARG A 59 0.54 8.54 4.55
C ARG A 59 -0.97 8.35 4.70
N PHE A 60 -1.46 7.12 4.58
CA PHE A 60 -2.88 6.82 4.87
C PHE A 60 -3.24 7.13 6.31
N MET A 61 -2.40 6.74 7.27
CA MET A 61 -2.61 7.07 8.69
C MET A 61 -2.62 8.58 8.92
N SER A 62 -1.76 9.35 8.23
CA SER A 62 -1.79 10.82 8.30
C SER A 62 -3.10 11.39 7.74
N ALA A 63 -3.61 10.85 6.62
CA ALA A 63 -4.89 11.27 6.05
C ALA A 63 -6.06 10.98 7.00
N TYR A 64 -6.10 9.78 7.59
CA TYR A 64 -7.14 9.40 8.56
C TYR A 64 -7.11 10.23 9.84
N ARG A 65 -5.93 10.55 10.36
CA ARG A 65 -5.78 11.45 11.53
C ARG A 65 -6.34 12.86 11.26
N LEU A 66 -6.44 13.24 10.00
CA LEU A 66 -7.01 14.51 9.59
C LEU A 66 -8.49 14.39 9.19
N GLY A 67 -9.13 13.23 9.40
CA GLY A 67 -10.56 13.03 9.12
C GLY A 67 -10.89 12.61 7.69
N LEU A 68 -9.90 12.50 6.79
CA LEU A 68 -10.14 12.06 5.41
C LEU A 68 -10.42 10.55 5.38
N THR A 69 -11.46 10.11 4.66
CA THR A 69 -11.78 8.69 4.52
C THR A 69 -12.03 8.28 3.07
N GLY A 70 -11.91 6.98 2.77
CA GLY A 70 -12.22 6.43 1.44
C GLY A 70 -11.47 7.13 0.31
N LYS A 71 -12.20 7.51 -0.75
CA LYS A 71 -11.63 8.16 -1.95
C LYS A 71 -10.88 9.46 -1.64
N ALA A 72 -11.29 10.22 -0.61
CA ALA A 72 -10.62 11.45 -0.23
C ALA A 72 -9.23 11.18 0.36
N ALA A 73 -9.11 10.13 1.19
CA ALA A 73 -7.82 9.69 1.72
C ALA A 73 -6.92 9.14 0.60
N GLU A 74 -7.46 8.33 -0.31
CA GLU A 74 -6.70 7.81 -1.47
C GLU A 74 -6.14 8.94 -2.34
N TRP A 75 -6.98 9.93 -2.68
CA TRP A 75 -6.57 11.08 -3.47
C TRP A 75 -5.47 11.89 -2.77
N ALA A 76 -5.63 12.14 -1.47
CA ALA A 76 -4.63 12.87 -0.68
C ALA A 76 -3.28 12.14 -0.65
N VAL A 77 -3.28 10.81 -0.48
CA VAL A 77 -2.07 9.99 -0.45
C VAL A 77 -1.39 9.92 -1.82
N GLN A 78 -2.15 9.96 -2.93
CA GLN A 78 -1.60 10.01 -4.28
C GLN A 78 -0.97 11.37 -4.61
N LYS A 79 -1.58 12.47 -4.18
CA LYS A 79 -1.13 13.84 -4.49
C LYS A 79 0.02 14.31 -3.59
N GLN A 80 0.16 13.76 -2.39
CA GLN A 80 1.17 14.14 -1.41
C GLN A 80 2.28 13.09 -1.29
N HIS A 81 3.50 13.49 -1.67
CA HIS A 81 4.69 12.62 -1.63
C HIS A 81 5.32 12.46 -0.25
N ARG A 82 5.04 13.35 0.72
CA ARG A 82 5.67 13.34 2.05
C ARG A 82 4.66 13.20 3.18
N GLN A 83 3.71 14.13 3.31
CA GLN A 83 2.70 14.14 4.36
C GLN A 83 1.55 15.05 3.93
N VAL A 84 0.29 14.67 4.17
CA VAL A 84 -0.86 15.50 3.78
C VAL A 84 -0.82 16.79 4.60
N SER A 85 -0.47 17.91 3.97
CA SER A 85 -0.46 19.23 4.61
C SER A 85 -1.89 19.73 4.84
N GLN A 86 -2.15 20.46 5.94
CA GLN A 86 -3.45 21.10 6.21
C GLN A 86 -3.95 21.98 5.05
N HIS A 87 -3.06 22.68 4.35
CA HIS A 87 -3.43 23.51 3.21
C HIS A 87 -4.00 22.68 2.03
N ALA A 88 -3.40 21.53 1.74
CA ALA A 88 -3.92 20.59 0.75
C ALA A 88 -5.28 20.00 1.14
N MET A 89 -5.61 19.94 2.44
CA MET A 89 -6.92 19.51 2.91
C MET A 89 -8.03 20.52 2.62
N MET A 90 -7.78 21.81 2.84
CA MET A 90 -8.77 22.85 2.54
C MET A 90 -9.19 22.82 1.06
N SER A 91 -8.25 22.47 0.17
CA SER A 91 -8.54 22.26 -1.25
C SER A 91 -9.33 20.99 -1.55
N ILE A 92 -9.27 19.96 -0.68
CA ILE A 92 -10.06 18.72 -0.83
C ILE A 92 -11.49 18.94 -0.37
N GLU A 93 -11.68 19.58 0.78
CA GLU A 93 -13.01 19.92 1.29
C GLU A 93 -13.78 20.82 0.31
N ALA A 94 -13.13 21.79 -0.32
CA ALA A 94 -13.73 22.65 -1.33
C ALA A 94 -14.10 21.95 -2.66
N VAL A 95 -13.55 20.75 -2.92
CA VAL A 95 -13.80 19.98 -4.15
C VAL A 95 -14.80 18.84 -3.91
N LEU A 96 -14.94 18.38 -2.66
CA LEU A 96 -15.79 17.25 -2.28
C LEU A 96 -17.01 17.62 -1.42
N GLY A 97 -17.09 18.86 -0.93
CA GLY A 97 -18.30 19.44 -0.32
C GLY A 97 -19.17 20.14 -1.35
#